data_AF-A0A8T1HTY3-F1
#
_entry.id   AF-A0A8T1HTY3-F1
#
_cell.length_a   1.000
_cell.length_b   1.000
_cell.length_c   1.000
_cell.angle_alpha   90.00
_cell.angle_beta   90.00
_cell.angle_gamma   90.00
#
_symmetry.space_group_name_H-M   'P 1'
#
loop_
_entity.id
_entity.type
_entity.pdbx_description
1 polymer ?
#
loop_
_entity_poly.entity_id
_entity_poly.type
_entity_poly.pdbx_seq_one_letter_code
_entity_poly.pdbx_strand_id
1 'polypeptide(L)'
;MLGVPLVGCASHRFNLATKTFLAEREDLVDAVSALMVALRTIKNRAELRRHTSLAPLRANATRWSSTFIMLERYVRIRDAIKRVDAVYDLVPKPAAHRRIVALVESLKMFNSVCKKLQEESISMKSVRLLFGKMAEMFPVTDHYLHPDAEIVHSPVFESAVVKVSRGTEADLTPQESQALEPFQLEAAATEPAASSRGSRARTRARSAEDFATALLQSRPAPEQVAPRYKPIVATIPPTSNLCERLFSQCKLVMTPHRASLLPMNFEMSYFCGLTVSSGMQIR
;
A
#
# COMPACT_ATOMS: atom_id res chain seq x y z
N MET A 1 9.67 -26.92 3.45
CA MET A 1 9.57 -25.53 2.94
C MET A 1 10.53 -25.40 1.78
N LEU A 2 10.04 -25.10 0.58
CA LEU A 2 10.87 -24.86 -0.60
C LEU A 2 11.77 -23.64 -0.31
N GLY A 3 13.09 -23.80 -0.34
CA GLY A 3 14.10 -22.78 0.00
C GLY A 3 14.16 -21.60 -0.97
N VAL A 4 13.01 -21.06 -1.36
CA VAL A 4 12.86 -19.92 -2.27
C VAL A 4 12.69 -18.65 -1.43
N PRO A 5 13.48 -17.58 -1.66
CA PRO A 5 13.35 -16.35 -0.91
C PRO A 5 12.00 -15.67 -1.22
N LEU A 6 11.29 -15.25 -0.17
CA LEU A 6 9.96 -14.62 -0.25
C LEU A 6 10.06 -13.12 0.03
N VAL A 7 9.40 -12.33 -0.82
CA VAL A 7 9.20 -10.89 -0.61
C VAL A 7 7.88 -10.67 0.13
N GLY A 8 7.93 -9.97 1.26
CA GLY A 8 6.75 -9.68 2.07
C GLY A 8 5.79 -8.71 1.37
N CYS A 9 4.50 -8.78 1.68
CA CYS A 9 3.51 -7.87 1.10
C CYS A 9 3.71 -6.42 1.62
N ALA A 10 4.14 -5.50 0.75
CA ALA A 10 4.34 -4.10 1.11
C ALA A 10 3.06 -3.42 1.63
N SER A 11 1.90 -3.70 1.02
CA SER A 11 0.60 -3.18 1.47
C SER A 11 0.27 -3.63 2.89
N HIS A 12 0.60 -4.88 3.23
CA HIS A 12 0.35 -5.43 4.56
C HIS A 12 1.25 -4.76 5.61
N ARG A 13 2.56 -4.65 5.32
CA ARG A 13 3.53 -3.95 6.18
C ARG A 13 3.09 -2.51 6.45
N PHE A 14 2.70 -1.80 5.39
CA PHE A 14 2.25 -0.41 5.50
C PHE A 14 0.94 -0.28 6.30
N ASN A 15 0.03 -1.24 6.17
CA ASN A 15 -1.21 -1.28 6.95
C ASN A 15 -0.93 -1.48 8.46
N LEU A 16 0.05 -2.30 8.82
CA LEU A 16 0.48 -2.46 10.21
C LEU A 16 1.09 -1.16 10.75
N ALA A 17 2.00 -0.54 10.00
CA ALA A 17 2.56 0.77 10.35
C ALA A 17 1.48 1.84 10.59
N THR A 18 0.46 1.87 9.72
CA THR A 18 -0.65 2.83 9.84
C THR A 18 -1.48 2.59 11.09
N LYS A 19 -1.67 1.32 11.51
CA LYS A 19 -2.37 0.99 12.75
C LYS A 19 -1.62 1.52 13.97
N THR A 20 -0.31 1.33 14.03
CA THR A 20 0.52 1.84 15.13
C THR A 20 0.50 3.36 15.20
N PHE A 21 0.60 4.03 14.05
CA PHE A 21 0.45 5.48 13.98
C PHE A 21 -0.91 5.98 14.52
N LEU A 22 -2.00 5.27 14.21
CA LEU A 22 -3.34 5.61 14.70
C LEU A 22 -3.53 5.30 16.18
N ALA A 23 -2.87 4.26 16.72
CA ALA A 23 -2.98 3.87 18.12
C ALA A 23 -2.54 5.00 19.07
N GLU A 24 -1.51 5.77 18.71
CA GLU A 24 -1.09 6.92 19.54
C GLU A 24 -2.07 8.10 19.55
N ARG A 25 -3.11 8.06 18.71
CA ARG A 25 -4.10 9.15 18.54
C ARG A 25 -5.53 8.63 18.69
N GLU A 26 -5.69 7.51 19.38
CA GLU A 26 -6.97 6.87 19.64
C GLU A 26 -7.93 7.83 20.37
N ASP A 27 -7.42 8.65 21.29
CA ASP A 27 -8.16 9.70 22.01
C ASP A 27 -8.96 10.62 21.06
N LEU A 28 -8.31 11.07 19.99
CA LEU A 28 -8.92 11.97 19.01
C LEU A 28 -9.93 11.23 18.12
N VAL A 29 -9.60 9.99 17.75
CA VAL A 29 -10.46 9.15 16.90
C VAL A 29 -11.73 8.79 17.63
N ASP A 30 -11.64 8.42 18.91
CA ASP A 30 -12.77 8.04 19.74
C ASP A 30 -13.69 9.23 20.03
N ALA A 31 -13.14 10.41 20.29
CA ALA A 31 -13.94 11.62 20.44
C ALA A 31 -14.79 11.91 19.18
N VAL A 32 -14.20 11.81 17.99
CA VAL A 32 -14.95 11.99 16.73
C VAL A 32 -15.93 10.84 16.48
N SER A 33 -15.55 9.62 16.83
CA SER A 33 -16.41 8.43 16.71
C SER A 33 -17.67 8.57 17.56
N ALA A 34 -17.52 8.96 18.83
CA ALA A 34 -18.64 9.21 19.75
C ALA A 34 -19.58 10.31 19.22
N LEU A 35 -19.01 11.41 18.75
CA LEU A 35 -19.78 12.49 18.11
C LEU A 35 -20.54 11.99 16.88
N MET A 36 -19.89 11.24 15.99
CA MET A 36 -20.51 10.70 14.78
C MET A 36 -21.65 9.72 15.10
N VAL A 37 -21.52 8.93 16.17
CA VAL A 37 -22.60 8.06 16.67
C VAL A 37 -23.79 8.90 17.16
N ALA A 38 -23.54 9.93 17.96
CA ALA A 38 -24.61 10.81 18.46
C ALA A 38 -25.34 11.56 17.33
N LEU A 39 -24.61 12.02 16.31
CA LEU A 39 -25.17 12.68 15.11
C LEU A 39 -26.01 11.75 14.22
N ARG A 40 -25.83 10.43 14.35
CA ARG A 40 -26.61 9.44 13.58
C ARG A 40 -27.98 9.14 14.17
N THR A 41 -28.27 9.59 15.39
CA THR A 41 -29.61 9.47 15.97
C THR A 41 -30.63 10.23 15.11
N ILE A 42 -31.88 9.76 15.08
CA ILE A 42 -32.90 10.26 14.13
C ILE A 42 -33.10 11.77 14.26
N LYS A 43 -33.21 12.28 15.51
CA LYS A 43 -33.42 13.70 15.80
C LYS A 43 -32.22 14.55 15.37
N ASN A 44 -31.02 14.19 15.81
CA ASN A 44 -29.81 14.96 15.49
C ASN A 44 -29.49 14.91 13.99
N ARG A 45 -29.75 13.78 13.33
CA ARG A 45 -29.55 13.65 11.89
C ARG A 45 -30.55 14.48 11.10
N ALA A 46 -31.81 14.57 11.56
CA ALA A 46 -32.82 15.43 10.95
C ALA A 46 -32.42 16.90 11.07
N GLU A 47 -31.91 17.32 12.22
CA GLU A 47 -31.43 18.68 12.43
C GLU A 47 -30.19 18.98 11.59
N LEU A 48 -29.19 18.10 11.60
CA LEU A 48 -27.97 18.27 10.81
C LEU A 48 -28.26 18.41 9.31
N ARG A 49 -29.29 17.71 8.79
CA ARG A 49 -29.72 17.79 7.38
C ARG A 49 -30.24 19.17 6.98
N ARG A 50 -30.68 20.00 7.93
CA ARG A 50 -31.08 21.39 7.67
C ARG A 50 -29.88 22.28 7.35
N HIS A 51 -28.68 21.87 7.76
CA HIS A 51 -27.45 22.65 7.63
C HIS A 51 -26.41 22.04 6.69
N THR A 52 -26.53 20.75 6.35
CA THR A 52 -25.68 20.11 5.35
C THR A 52 -26.37 18.95 4.65
N SER A 53 -26.02 18.71 3.38
CA SER A 53 -26.42 17.51 2.64
C SER A 53 -25.61 16.26 3.03
N LEU A 54 -24.50 16.44 3.75
CA LEU A 54 -23.57 15.37 4.08
C LEU A 54 -24.02 14.61 5.32
N ALA A 55 -24.07 13.28 5.22
CA ALA A 55 -24.40 12.42 6.36
C ALA A 55 -23.16 12.12 7.22
N PRO A 56 -23.35 11.97 8.56
CA PRO A 56 -22.30 11.48 9.45
C PRO A 56 -21.98 10.02 9.11
N LEU A 57 -20.69 9.66 9.20
CA LEU A 57 -20.18 8.33 8.88
C LEU A 57 -19.59 7.69 10.14
N ARG A 58 -19.73 6.36 10.26
CA ARG A 58 -19.09 5.59 11.33
C ARG A 58 -17.94 4.79 10.74
N ALA A 59 -16.79 4.83 11.40
CA ALA A 59 -15.66 3.99 11.03
C ALA A 59 -15.98 2.50 11.26
N ASN A 60 -15.43 1.64 10.40
CA ASN A 60 -15.36 0.21 10.62
C ASN A 60 -14.03 -0.09 11.33
N ALA A 61 -14.11 -0.71 12.51
CA ALA A 61 -12.95 -1.00 13.36
C ALA A 61 -11.83 -1.78 12.65
N THR A 62 -12.16 -2.58 11.63
CA THR A 62 -11.18 -3.44 10.93
C THR A 62 -10.37 -2.71 9.86
N ARG A 63 -10.77 -1.50 9.43
CA ARG A 63 -10.18 -0.82 8.27
C ARG A 63 -9.87 0.64 8.59
N TRP A 64 -8.59 0.97 8.71
CA TRP A 64 -8.13 2.34 8.98
C TRP A 64 -8.59 3.36 7.91
N SER A 65 -8.79 2.92 6.66
CA SER A 65 -9.32 3.79 5.60
C SER A 65 -10.72 4.32 5.90
N SER A 66 -11.54 3.56 6.63
CA SER A 66 -12.85 4.02 7.08
C SER A 66 -12.75 5.04 8.22
N THR A 67 -11.75 4.90 9.10
CA THR A 67 -11.41 5.89 10.12
C THR A 67 -11.00 7.21 9.47
N PHE A 68 -10.13 7.14 8.45
CA PHE A 68 -9.75 8.31 7.66
C PHE A 68 -10.96 9.02 7.03
N ILE A 69 -11.84 8.28 6.35
CA ILE A 69 -13.04 8.85 5.72
C ILE A 69 -13.98 9.48 6.76
N MET A 70 -14.10 8.88 7.96
CA MET A 70 -14.89 9.43 9.06
C MET A 70 -14.31 10.76 9.55
N LEU A 71 -13.01 10.82 9.79
CA LEU A 71 -12.33 12.05 10.25
C LEU A 71 -12.41 13.15 9.18
N GLU A 72 -12.20 12.81 7.92
CA GLU A 72 -12.36 13.75 6.80
C GLU A 72 -13.80 14.27 6.73
N ARG A 73 -14.80 13.39 6.89
CA ARG A 73 -16.21 13.78 6.94
C ARG A 73 -16.46 14.77 8.07
N TYR A 74 -15.97 14.48 9.27
CA TYR A 74 -16.08 15.36 10.44
C TYR A 74 -15.56 16.76 10.14
N VAL A 75 -14.35 16.88 9.60
CA VAL A 75 -13.75 18.18 9.28
C VAL A 75 -14.63 18.97 8.32
N ARG A 76 -15.23 18.31 7.30
CA ARG A 76 -16.11 18.97 6.32
C ARG A 76 -17.45 19.43 6.89
N ILE A 77 -18.01 18.71 7.86
CA ILE A 77 -19.35 19.03 8.43
C ILE A 77 -19.28 19.80 9.75
N ARG A 78 -18.08 20.11 10.25
CA ARG A 78 -17.86 20.71 11.57
C ARG A 78 -18.75 21.93 11.85
N ASP A 79 -18.84 22.85 10.90
CA ASP A 79 -19.60 24.09 11.13
C ASP A 79 -21.11 23.86 11.15
N ALA A 80 -21.60 22.84 10.42
CA ALA A 80 -22.98 22.39 10.51
C ALA A 80 -23.26 21.69 11.85
N ILE A 81 -22.30 20.92 12.39
CA ILE A 81 -22.44 20.26 13.69
C ILE A 81 -22.65 21.27 14.82
N LYS A 82 -21.99 22.44 14.77
CA LYS A 82 -22.15 23.50 15.78
C LYS A 82 -23.58 24.06 15.87
N ARG A 83 -24.43 23.82 14.86
CA ARG A 83 -25.84 24.23 14.85
C ARG A 83 -26.77 23.22 15.55
N VAL A 84 -26.24 22.05 15.92
CA VAL A 84 -27.00 20.99 16.58
C VAL A 84 -26.71 21.03 18.08
N ASP A 85 -27.56 21.72 18.84
CA ASP A 85 -27.35 21.95 20.28
C ASP A 85 -27.22 20.65 21.09
N ALA A 86 -27.96 19.61 20.69
CA ALA A 86 -27.98 18.31 21.36
C ALA A 86 -26.64 17.56 21.36
N VAL A 87 -25.65 17.97 20.56
CA VAL A 87 -24.31 17.35 20.53
C VAL A 87 -23.21 18.31 20.97
N TYR A 88 -23.55 19.49 21.50
CA TYR A 88 -22.60 20.54 21.87
C TYR A 88 -21.45 20.02 22.75
N ASP A 89 -21.78 19.26 23.80
CA ASP A 89 -20.79 18.71 24.76
C ASP A 89 -19.85 17.67 24.13
N LEU A 90 -20.26 17.05 23.01
CA LEU A 90 -19.48 16.05 22.29
C LEU A 90 -18.60 16.65 21.20
N VAL A 91 -18.75 17.95 20.88
CA VAL A 91 -17.94 18.60 19.85
C VAL A 91 -16.49 18.76 20.35
N PRO A 92 -15.48 18.23 19.63
CA PRO A 92 -14.09 18.41 20.02
C PRO A 92 -13.72 19.88 20.18
N LYS A 93 -13.10 20.20 21.33
CA LYS A 93 -12.60 21.56 21.65
C LYS A 93 -11.69 22.10 20.54
N PRO A 94 -11.56 23.43 20.37
CA PRO A 94 -10.75 24.02 19.31
C PRO A 94 -9.30 23.49 19.22
N ALA A 95 -8.66 23.20 20.36
CA ALA A 95 -7.33 22.58 20.39
C ALA A 95 -7.32 21.15 19.83
N ALA A 96 -8.28 20.31 20.25
CA ALA A 96 -8.43 18.94 19.74
C ALA A 96 -8.80 18.95 18.25
N HIS A 97 -9.66 19.87 17.80
CA HIS A 97 -9.99 20.03 16.40
C HIS A 97 -8.75 20.33 15.53
N ARG A 98 -7.85 21.23 15.97
CA ARG A 98 -6.59 21.48 15.24
C ARG A 98 -5.74 20.22 15.12
N ARG A 99 -5.63 19.41 16.19
CA ARG A 99 -4.94 18.11 16.16
C ARG A 99 -5.61 17.13 15.18
N ILE A 100 -6.95 17.09 15.13
CA ILE A 100 -7.69 16.24 14.19
C ILE A 100 -7.46 16.67 12.73
N VAL A 101 -7.44 17.98 12.45
CA VAL A 101 -7.14 18.49 11.10
C VAL A 101 -5.73 18.08 10.67
N ALA A 102 -4.74 18.25 11.54
CA ALA A 102 -3.37 17.79 11.29
C ALA A 102 -3.31 16.27 11.04
N LEU A 103 -4.03 15.48 11.84
CA LEU A 103 -4.14 14.03 11.67
C LEU A 103 -4.75 13.66 10.31
N VAL A 104 -5.79 14.36 9.86
CA VAL A 104 -6.40 14.14 8.54
C VAL A 104 -5.41 14.42 7.42
N GLU A 105 -4.61 15.49 7.51
CA GLU A 105 -3.55 15.77 6.53
C GLU A 105 -2.46 14.69 6.52
N SER A 106 -2.05 14.21 7.69
CA SER A 106 -1.14 13.05 7.75
C SER A 106 -1.76 11.84 7.06
N LEU A 107 -3.00 11.48 7.39
CA LEU A 107 -3.69 10.32 6.82
C LEU A 107 -3.93 10.43 5.31
N LYS A 108 -4.04 11.65 4.74
CA LYS A 108 -4.05 11.84 3.28
C LYS A 108 -2.75 11.38 2.64
N MET A 109 -1.60 11.66 3.26
CA MET A 109 -0.30 11.17 2.80
C MET A 109 -0.23 9.64 2.86
N PHE A 110 -0.65 9.05 3.99
CA PHE A 110 -0.73 7.58 4.11
C PHE A 110 -1.64 6.96 3.03
N ASN A 111 -2.79 7.56 2.75
CA ASN A 111 -3.72 7.10 1.72
C ASN A 111 -3.14 7.23 0.30
N SER A 112 -2.38 8.30 0.03
CA SER A 112 -1.66 8.46 -1.25
C SER A 112 -0.65 7.33 -1.44
N VAL A 113 0.16 7.03 -0.42
CA VAL A 113 1.13 5.91 -0.46
C VAL A 113 0.40 4.59 -0.64
N CYS A 114 -0.67 4.32 0.12
CA CYS A 114 -1.46 3.09 -0.05
C CYS A 114 -2.01 2.89 -1.45
N LYS A 115 -2.56 3.94 -2.07
CA LYS A 115 -3.04 3.89 -3.45
C LYS A 115 -1.89 3.59 -4.41
N LYS A 116 -0.73 4.22 -4.19
CA LYS A 116 0.46 4.00 -5.03
C LYS A 116 0.99 2.58 -4.92
N LEU A 117 0.98 2.00 -3.72
CA LEU A 117 1.34 0.59 -3.48
C LEU A 117 0.36 -0.40 -4.12
N GLN A 118 -0.87 0.01 -4.44
CA GLN A 118 -1.86 -0.86 -5.08
C GLN A 118 -1.76 -0.88 -6.61
N GLU A 119 -0.99 0.04 -7.20
CA GLU A 119 -0.73 0.06 -8.63
C GLU A 119 0.12 -1.14 -9.07
N GLU A 120 -0.21 -1.72 -10.23
CA GLU A 120 0.46 -2.93 -10.75
C GLU A 120 1.87 -2.65 -11.30
N SER A 121 2.16 -1.39 -11.64
CA SER A 121 3.44 -0.96 -12.23
C SER A 121 4.48 -0.49 -11.22
N ILE A 122 4.21 -0.60 -9.92
CA ILE A 122 5.13 -0.11 -8.90
C ILE A 122 6.34 -1.05 -8.75
N SER A 123 7.54 -0.47 -8.73
CA SER A 123 8.80 -1.23 -8.58
C SER A 123 9.27 -1.28 -7.11
N MET A 124 10.07 -2.30 -6.76
CA MET A 124 10.68 -2.44 -5.43
C MET A 124 11.47 -1.22 -4.97
N LYS A 125 12.21 -0.55 -5.88
CA LYS A 125 12.91 0.70 -5.56
C LYS A 125 11.95 1.82 -5.13
N SER A 126 10.80 1.93 -5.80
CA SER A 126 9.79 2.96 -5.51
C SER A 126 9.16 2.71 -4.15
N VAL A 127 8.85 1.45 -3.82
CA VAL A 127 8.32 1.07 -2.50
C VAL A 127 9.33 1.39 -1.40
N ARG A 128 10.61 1.05 -1.59
CA ARG A 128 11.66 1.35 -0.61
C ARG A 128 11.82 2.86 -0.38
N LEU A 129 11.73 3.66 -1.44
CA LEU A 129 11.79 5.13 -1.34
C LEU A 129 10.59 5.68 -0.56
N LEU A 130 9.37 5.19 -0.86
CA LEU A 130 8.17 5.59 -0.13
C LEU A 130 8.26 5.22 1.36
N PHE A 131 8.73 4.01 1.66
CA PHE A 131 8.90 3.56 3.05
C PHE A 131 9.96 4.37 3.80
N GLY A 132 11.11 4.64 3.17
CA GLY A 132 12.15 5.48 3.77
C GLY A 132 11.66 6.89 4.10
N LYS A 133 10.92 7.53 3.17
CA LYS A 133 10.33 8.85 3.43
C LYS A 133 9.23 8.83 4.48
N MET A 134 8.41 7.79 4.51
CA MET A 134 7.39 7.65 5.55
C MET A 134 8.00 7.44 6.94
N ALA A 135 9.09 6.67 7.05
CA ALA A 135 9.82 6.49 8.30
C ALA A 135 10.52 7.79 8.76
N GLU A 136 11.09 8.56 7.83
CA GLU A 136 11.70 9.87 8.11
C GLU A 136 10.67 10.88 8.65
N MET A 137 9.48 10.92 8.06
CA MET A 137 8.40 11.83 8.49
C MET A 137 7.66 11.34 9.73
N PHE A 138 7.55 10.02 9.91
CA PHE A 138 6.81 9.38 10.99
C PHE A 138 7.67 8.28 11.64
N PRO A 139 8.53 8.63 12.61
CA PRO A 139 9.45 7.67 13.24
C PRO A 139 8.73 6.47 13.87
N VAL A 140 7.49 6.64 14.31
CA VAL A 140 6.62 5.58 14.87
C VAL A 140 6.39 4.42 13.88
N THR A 141 6.50 4.68 12.58
CA THR A 141 6.29 3.67 11.53
C THR A 141 7.54 2.86 11.20
N ASP A 142 8.71 3.27 11.71
CA ASP A 142 10.01 2.71 11.32
C ASP A 142 10.10 1.22 11.62
N HIS A 143 9.60 0.77 12.78
CA HIS A 143 9.59 -0.64 13.19
C HIS A 143 9.03 -1.61 12.13
N TYR A 144 8.08 -1.16 11.30
CA TYR A 144 7.48 -2.00 10.25
C TYR A 144 7.99 -1.70 8.83
N LEU A 145 8.53 -0.50 8.62
CA LEU A 145 8.98 -0.01 7.31
C LEU A 145 10.50 -0.15 7.09
N HIS A 146 11.27 -0.41 8.14
CA HIS A 146 12.70 -0.69 8.07
C HIS A 146 12.99 -1.92 7.17
N PRO A 147 14.12 -1.98 6.42
CA PRO A 147 14.42 -3.13 5.56
C PRO A 147 14.69 -4.39 6.38
N ASP A 148 15.18 -4.23 7.62
CA ASP A 148 15.46 -5.33 8.56
C ASP A 148 14.35 -5.53 9.60
N ALA A 149 13.13 -5.04 9.32
CA ALA A 149 12.00 -5.28 10.22
C ALA A 149 11.71 -6.78 10.35
N GLU A 150 11.34 -7.25 11.55
CA GLU A 150 11.08 -8.68 11.83
C GLU A 150 10.02 -9.33 10.92
N ILE A 151 9.14 -8.51 10.34
CA ILE A 151 8.10 -8.95 9.39
C ILE A 151 8.69 -9.32 8.02
N VAL A 152 9.92 -8.90 7.72
CA VAL A 152 10.60 -9.18 6.45
C VAL A 152 11.14 -10.60 6.47
N HIS A 153 10.58 -11.46 5.62
CA HIS A 153 10.99 -12.87 5.54
C HIS A 153 12.42 -13.06 5.06
N SER A 154 12.89 -12.21 4.14
CA SER A 154 14.24 -12.31 3.58
C SER A 154 14.87 -10.91 3.38
N PRO A 155 15.40 -10.27 4.45
CA PRO A 155 15.88 -8.89 4.38
C PRO A 155 17.05 -8.71 3.42
N VAL A 156 17.97 -9.69 3.40
CA VAL A 156 19.12 -9.73 2.49
C VAL A 156 18.66 -9.79 1.03
N PHE A 157 17.66 -10.62 0.72
CA PHE A 157 17.14 -10.74 -0.65
C PHE A 157 16.35 -9.49 -1.07
N GLU A 158 15.49 -8.94 -0.21
CA GLU A 158 14.76 -7.69 -0.51
C GLU A 158 15.72 -6.51 -0.76
N SER A 159 16.79 -6.39 0.04
CA SER A 159 17.85 -5.39 -0.16
C SER A 159 18.58 -5.57 -1.50
N ALA A 160 18.97 -6.82 -1.81
CA ALA A 160 19.64 -7.16 -3.07
C ALA A 160 18.78 -6.78 -4.29
N VAL A 161 17.48 -7.11 -4.28
CA VAL A 161 16.54 -6.77 -5.36
C VAL A 161 16.39 -5.25 -5.52
N VAL A 162 16.37 -4.49 -4.42
CA VAL A 162 16.32 -3.02 -4.47
C VAL A 162 17.60 -2.44 -5.07
N LYS A 163 18.78 -2.98 -4.72
CA LYS A 163 20.08 -2.54 -5.26
C LYS A 163 20.19 -2.81 -6.77
N VAL A 164 19.80 -4.01 -7.21
CA VAL A 164 19.74 -4.37 -8.64
C VAL A 164 18.76 -3.45 -9.39
N SER A 165 17.57 -3.19 -8.82
CA SER A 165 16.57 -2.30 -9.42
C SER A 165 17.03 -0.83 -9.54
N ARG A 166 18.01 -0.41 -8.74
CA ARG A 166 18.61 0.92 -8.76
C ARG A 166 19.80 1.05 -9.71
N GLY A 167 20.32 -0.06 -10.26
CA GLY A 167 21.55 -0.08 -11.06
C GLY A 167 22.82 0.00 -10.21
N THR A 168 22.73 -0.10 -8.88
CA THR A 168 23.87 -0.11 -7.95
C THR A 168 24.29 -1.55 -7.65
N GLU A 169 24.58 -2.31 -8.71
CA GLU A 169 25.01 -3.72 -8.59
C GLU A 169 26.43 -3.86 -8.04
N ALA A 170 27.22 -2.78 -8.07
CA ALA A 170 28.58 -2.73 -7.53
C ALA A 170 28.61 -2.74 -5.98
N ASP A 171 27.52 -2.34 -5.31
CA ASP A 171 27.43 -2.25 -3.84
C ASP A 171 26.77 -3.51 -3.21
N LEU A 172 26.68 -4.60 -3.97
CA LEU A 172 26.16 -5.87 -3.47
C LEU A 172 27.15 -6.48 -2.47
N THR A 173 26.67 -6.79 -1.28
CA THR A 173 27.42 -7.56 -0.29
C THR A 173 27.51 -9.03 -0.73
N PRO A 174 28.53 -9.79 -0.28
CA PRO A 174 28.68 -11.19 -0.68
C PRO A 174 27.48 -12.07 -0.29
N GLN A 175 26.78 -11.73 0.80
CA GLN A 175 25.55 -12.41 1.22
C GLN A 175 24.36 -12.11 0.28
N GLU A 176 24.26 -10.87 -0.22
CA GLU A 176 23.27 -10.47 -1.22
C GLU A 176 23.55 -11.12 -2.58
N SER A 177 24.82 -11.23 -2.97
CA SER A 177 25.23 -11.92 -4.20
C SER A 177 24.90 -13.42 -4.17
N GLN A 178 25.08 -14.07 -3.02
CA GLN A 178 24.71 -15.48 -2.83
C GLN A 178 23.18 -15.67 -2.89
N ALA A 179 22.40 -14.76 -2.31
CA ALA A 179 20.93 -14.80 -2.39
C ALA A 179 20.41 -14.60 -3.83
N LEU A 180 21.17 -13.93 -4.69
CA LEU A 180 20.86 -13.70 -6.11
C LEU A 180 21.49 -14.75 -7.05
N GLU A 181 22.29 -15.69 -6.54
CA GLU A 181 22.93 -16.76 -7.32
C GLU A 181 21.93 -17.51 -8.23
N PRO A 182 20.71 -17.87 -7.77
CA PRO A 182 19.72 -18.55 -8.62
C PRO A 182 19.18 -17.69 -9.79
N PHE A 183 19.43 -16.37 -9.76
CA PHE A 183 18.91 -15.40 -10.72
C PHE A 183 19.99 -14.78 -11.61
N GLN A 184 21.24 -15.22 -11.48
CA GLN A 184 22.32 -14.83 -12.38
C GLN A 184 22.03 -15.34 -13.80
N LEU A 185 22.28 -14.50 -14.81
CA LEU A 185 22.32 -14.96 -16.19
C LEU A 185 23.61 -15.78 -16.35
N GLU A 186 23.51 -17.06 -16.70
CA GLU A 186 24.66 -17.73 -17.30
C GLU A 186 25.03 -16.94 -18.56
N ALA A 187 26.30 -16.58 -18.68
CA ALA A 187 26.81 -15.78 -19.78
C ALA A 187 26.73 -16.59 -21.09
N ALA A 188 25.58 -16.51 -21.76
CA ALA A 188 25.38 -17.01 -23.10
C ALA A 188 25.25 -15.82 -24.07
N ALA A 189 26.31 -15.64 -24.84
CA ALA A 189 26.41 -15.06 -26.18
C ALA A 189 25.49 -13.87 -26.56
N THR A 190 26.15 -12.74 -26.79
CA THR A 190 25.89 -11.71 -27.80
C THR A 190 24.83 -12.05 -28.86
N GLU A 191 23.80 -11.21 -28.99
CA GLU A 191 23.23 -10.74 -30.27
C GLU A 191 22.50 -9.40 -30.01
N PRO A 192 22.66 -8.36 -30.86
CA PRO A 192 22.05 -7.05 -30.67
C PRO A 192 20.67 -6.96 -31.34
N ALA A 193 19.65 -6.46 -30.64
CA ALA A 193 18.34 -6.23 -31.23
C ALA A 193 17.77 -4.83 -30.93
N ALA A 194 17.84 -4.00 -31.98
CA ALA A 194 16.89 -3.00 -32.44
C ALA A 194 16.26 -1.99 -31.45
N SER A 195 16.67 -0.74 -31.63
CA SER A 195 15.92 0.46 -31.22
C SER A 195 14.49 0.44 -31.79
N SER A 196 13.47 0.49 -30.92
CA SER A 196 12.13 0.93 -31.32
C SER A 196 11.83 2.29 -30.70
N ARG A 197 11.52 3.25 -31.58
CA ARG A 197 11.20 4.64 -31.27
C ARG A 197 9.92 4.70 -30.44
N GLY A 198 10.02 5.23 -29.22
CA GLY A 198 8.88 5.54 -28.38
C GLY A 198 7.97 6.59 -29.02
N SER A 199 6.73 6.18 -29.30
CA SER A 199 5.64 7.07 -29.69
C SER A 199 5.33 8.05 -28.55
N ARG A 200 5.21 9.33 -28.90
CA ARG A 200 4.98 10.45 -28.00
C ARG A 200 3.66 10.30 -27.22
N ALA A 201 3.73 10.74 -25.98
CA ALA A 201 2.68 10.79 -24.99
C ALA A 201 1.37 11.42 -25.49
N ARG A 202 0.25 10.80 -25.11
CA ARG A 202 -1.06 11.45 -25.08
C ARG A 202 -1.19 12.25 -23.78
N THR A 203 -1.44 13.54 -23.96
CA THR A 203 -1.85 14.53 -22.97
C THR A 203 -2.99 14.02 -22.09
N ARG A 204 -2.81 13.99 -20.76
CA ARG A 204 -3.94 14.10 -19.82
C ARG A 204 -3.55 14.92 -18.58
N ALA A 205 -4.23 16.07 -18.52
CA ALA A 205 -4.65 16.87 -17.37
C ALA A 205 -3.85 16.76 -16.06
N ARG A 206 -3.18 17.88 -15.74
CA ARG A 206 -2.74 18.25 -14.39
C ARG A 206 -3.91 18.15 -13.41
N SER A 207 -3.87 17.16 -12.54
CA SER A 207 -4.60 17.15 -11.26
C SER A 207 -3.55 17.22 -10.16
N ALA A 208 -3.83 17.97 -9.10
CA ALA A 208 -2.92 18.27 -7.98
C ALA A 208 -2.00 17.09 -7.63
N GLU A 209 -0.68 17.31 -7.68
CA GLU A 209 0.31 16.24 -7.60
C GLU A 209 0.22 15.50 -6.26
N ASP A 210 -0.15 14.21 -6.33
CA ASP A 210 -0.18 13.32 -5.18
C ASP A 210 1.24 13.17 -4.60
N PHE A 211 1.39 13.28 -3.27
CA PHE A 211 2.68 13.19 -2.55
C PHE A 211 3.58 12.04 -3.04
N ALA A 212 3.02 10.85 -3.24
CA ALA A 212 3.76 9.69 -3.71
C ALA A 212 4.25 9.86 -5.17
N THR A 213 3.47 10.50 -6.02
CA THR A 213 3.82 10.78 -7.42
C THR A 213 4.87 11.89 -7.51
N ALA A 214 4.71 12.97 -6.73
CA ALA A 214 5.67 14.05 -6.63
C ALA A 214 7.05 13.56 -6.15
N LEU A 215 7.06 12.70 -5.11
CA LEU A 215 8.30 12.12 -4.60
C LEU A 215 9.01 11.26 -5.66
N LEU A 216 8.26 10.46 -6.41
CA LEU A 216 8.84 9.59 -7.45
C LEU A 216 9.33 10.38 -8.68
N GLN A 217 8.72 11.53 -8.99
CA GLN A 217 9.11 12.39 -10.11
C GLN A 217 10.25 13.35 -9.77
N SER A 218 10.51 13.62 -8.50
CA SER A 218 11.56 14.54 -8.04
C SER A 218 13.00 14.05 -8.27
N ARG A 219 13.21 12.81 -8.72
CA ARG A 219 14.55 12.25 -8.97
C ARG A 219 14.79 11.90 -10.44
N PRO A 220 15.97 12.22 -10.98
CA PRO A 220 16.34 11.82 -12.33
C PRO A 220 16.39 10.30 -12.45
N ALA A 221 15.97 9.79 -13.62
CA ALA A 221 16.09 8.38 -13.94
C ALA A 221 17.58 7.97 -13.95
N PRO A 222 17.97 6.86 -13.30
CA PRO A 222 19.35 6.40 -13.38
C PRO A 222 19.70 5.97 -14.81
N GLU A 223 20.95 6.25 -15.21
CA GLU A 223 21.54 5.78 -16.46
C GLU A 223 21.50 4.25 -16.53
N GLN A 224 21.02 3.73 -17.66
CA GLN A 224 20.89 2.29 -17.91
C GLN A 224 22.28 1.71 -18.19
N VAL A 225 22.86 1.05 -17.20
CA VAL A 225 24.01 0.15 -17.41
C VAL A 225 23.46 -1.26 -17.71
N ALA A 226 24.12 -1.97 -18.63
CA ALA A 226 23.71 -3.29 -19.12
C ALA A 226 23.40 -4.28 -17.98
N PRO A 227 22.29 -5.04 -18.03
CA PRO A 227 21.85 -5.86 -16.90
C PRO A 227 22.70 -7.12 -16.75
N ARG A 228 23.31 -7.32 -15.57
CA ARG A 228 24.06 -8.54 -15.21
C ARG A 228 23.17 -9.69 -14.72
N TYR A 229 21.90 -9.39 -14.43
CA TYR A 229 20.90 -10.33 -13.91
C TYR A 229 19.68 -10.42 -14.84
N LYS A 230 18.93 -11.53 -14.75
CA LYS A 230 17.72 -11.72 -15.57
C LYS A 230 16.76 -10.52 -15.40
N PRO A 231 16.11 -10.03 -16.48
CA PRO A 231 15.10 -8.96 -16.40
C PRO A 231 13.99 -9.23 -15.38
N ILE A 232 13.78 -10.50 -15.03
CA ILE A 232 12.81 -10.95 -14.04
C ILE A 232 13.06 -10.34 -12.66
N VAL A 233 14.32 -10.10 -12.26
CA VAL A 233 14.67 -9.52 -10.94
C VAL A 233 14.22 -8.07 -10.83
N ALA A 234 14.34 -7.31 -11.93
CA ALA A 234 13.85 -5.94 -12.02
C ALA A 234 12.31 -5.86 -12.12
N THR A 235 11.66 -6.97 -12.48
CA THR A 235 10.21 -7.07 -12.68
C THR A 235 9.51 -7.76 -11.50
N ILE A 236 10.24 -8.18 -10.46
CA ILE A 236 9.63 -8.76 -9.25
C ILE A 236 8.68 -7.72 -8.66
N PRO A 237 7.36 -7.96 -8.66
CA PRO A 237 6.44 -7.00 -8.13
C PRO A 237 6.66 -6.91 -6.62
N PRO A 238 6.78 -5.69 -6.06
CA PRO A 238 6.95 -5.47 -4.62
C PRO A 238 5.74 -5.89 -3.80
N THR A 239 4.65 -6.17 -4.50
CA THR A 239 3.41 -6.60 -3.90
C THR A 239 2.97 -7.90 -4.53
N SER A 240 2.91 -8.93 -3.70
CA SER A 240 2.02 -10.06 -3.87
C SER A 240 0.54 -9.65 -3.82
N ASN A 241 0.16 -8.42 -4.20
CA ASN A 241 -1.23 -7.95 -4.18
C ASN A 241 -2.09 -8.79 -5.13
N LEU A 242 -1.52 -9.26 -6.25
CA LEU A 242 -2.18 -10.22 -7.15
C LEU A 242 -2.43 -11.55 -6.43
N CYS A 243 -1.43 -12.12 -5.76
CA CYS A 243 -1.62 -13.37 -5.05
C CYS A 243 -2.52 -13.20 -3.81
N GLU A 244 -2.44 -12.12 -3.05
CA GLU A 244 -3.31 -11.82 -1.91
C GLU A 244 -4.75 -11.53 -2.35
N ARG A 245 -4.96 -10.82 -3.48
CA ARG A 245 -6.29 -10.68 -4.10
C ARG A 245 -6.80 -12.03 -4.57
N LEU A 246 -5.95 -12.86 -5.18
CA LEU A 246 -6.28 -14.22 -5.58
C LEU A 246 -6.66 -15.05 -4.35
N PHE A 247 -5.82 -15.12 -3.32
CA PHE A 247 -6.10 -15.83 -2.08
C PHE A 247 -7.34 -15.30 -1.35
N SER A 248 -7.59 -13.98 -1.41
CA SER A 248 -8.81 -13.37 -0.86
C SER A 248 -10.06 -13.69 -1.69
N GLN A 249 -9.95 -13.73 -3.02
CA GLN A 249 -11.02 -14.17 -3.91
C GLN A 249 -11.30 -15.66 -3.72
N CYS A 250 -10.26 -16.48 -3.63
CA CYS A 250 -10.35 -17.88 -3.26
C CYS A 250 -11.05 -18.02 -1.90
N LYS A 251 -10.69 -17.22 -0.89
CA LYS A 251 -11.38 -17.26 0.41
C LYS A 251 -12.88 -16.94 0.34
N LEU A 252 -13.30 -16.09 -0.61
CA LEU A 252 -14.71 -15.77 -0.87
C LEU A 252 -15.44 -16.83 -1.71
N VAL A 253 -14.73 -17.47 -2.65
CA VAL A 253 -15.26 -18.56 -3.49
C VAL A 253 -15.35 -19.89 -2.70
N MET A 254 -14.50 -20.06 -1.68
CA MET A 254 -14.31 -21.33 -0.97
C MET A 254 -15.10 -21.52 0.33
N THR A 255 -16.02 -20.62 0.67
CA THR A 255 -16.89 -20.77 1.86
C THR A 255 -17.93 -21.91 1.77
N PRO A 256 -18.45 -22.34 0.59
CA PRO A 256 -19.36 -23.49 0.53
C PRO A 256 -18.70 -24.86 0.33
N HIS A 257 -17.51 -24.95 -0.29
CA HIS A 257 -16.97 -26.21 -0.84
C HIS A 257 -16.00 -26.97 0.07
N ARG A 258 -15.85 -26.54 1.34
CA ARG A 258 -14.82 -27.07 2.24
C ARG A 258 -15.13 -28.42 2.88
N ALA A 259 -16.27 -29.04 2.61
CA ALA A 259 -16.60 -30.35 3.20
C ALA A 259 -16.03 -31.57 2.43
N SER A 260 -15.51 -31.40 1.20
CA SER A 260 -15.30 -32.54 0.29
C SER A 260 -13.95 -32.60 -0.46
N LEU A 261 -13.05 -31.62 -0.34
CA LEU A 261 -11.83 -31.59 -1.15
C LEU A 261 -10.57 -31.90 -0.34
N LEU A 262 -9.80 -32.89 -0.82
CA LEU A 262 -8.48 -33.25 -0.29
C LEU A 262 -7.43 -32.20 -0.69
N PRO A 263 -6.42 -31.93 0.17
CA PRO A 263 -5.40 -30.89 -0.06
C PRO A 263 -4.62 -30.98 -1.38
N MET A 264 -4.52 -32.17 -1.98
CA MET A 264 -3.76 -32.39 -3.22
C MET A 264 -4.53 -31.96 -4.48
N ASN A 265 -5.84 -32.17 -4.50
CA ASN A 265 -6.71 -31.69 -5.59
C ASN A 265 -6.90 -30.17 -5.51
N PHE A 266 -6.74 -29.61 -4.31
CA PHE A 266 -6.69 -28.18 -4.07
C PHE A 266 -5.50 -27.58 -4.83
N GLU A 267 -4.25 -27.96 -4.53
CA GLU A 267 -3.04 -27.39 -5.15
C GLU A 267 -2.98 -27.51 -6.69
N MET A 268 -3.44 -28.63 -7.25
CA MET A 268 -3.44 -28.86 -8.70
C MET A 268 -4.39 -27.91 -9.47
N SER A 269 -5.49 -27.51 -8.85
CA SER A 269 -6.46 -26.55 -9.42
C SER A 269 -5.88 -25.12 -9.49
N TYR A 270 -5.05 -24.74 -8.50
CA TYR A 270 -4.36 -23.44 -8.50
C TYR A 270 -3.28 -23.36 -9.58
N PHE A 271 -2.55 -24.45 -9.80
CA PHE A 271 -1.48 -24.49 -10.79
C PHE A 271 -2.02 -24.37 -12.23
N CYS A 272 -3.16 -25.00 -12.53
CA CYS A 272 -3.83 -24.89 -13.83
C CYS A 272 -4.51 -23.52 -14.07
N GLY A 273 -4.85 -22.76 -13.04
CA GLY A 273 -5.39 -21.40 -13.19
C GLY A 273 -4.32 -20.36 -13.55
N LEU A 274 -3.09 -20.57 -13.08
CA LEU A 274 -1.93 -19.70 -13.38
C LEU A 274 -1.49 -19.81 -14.85
N THR A 275 -1.56 -21.00 -15.45
CA THR A 275 -1.20 -21.23 -16.86
C THR A 275 -2.21 -20.69 -17.87
N VAL A 276 -3.46 -20.44 -17.47
CA VAL A 276 -4.49 -19.88 -18.37
C VAL A 276 -4.48 -18.35 -18.35
N SER A 277 -4.05 -17.71 -17.25
CA SER A 277 -4.02 -16.24 -17.15
C SER A 277 -2.70 -15.63 -17.65
N SER A 278 -1.61 -16.38 -17.62
CA SER A 278 -0.38 -16.07 -18.35
C SER A 278 -0.38 -16.93 -19.60
N GLY A 279 -0.77 -16.41 -20.76
CA GLY A 279 -0.88 -17.14 -22.03
C GLY A 279 0.43 -17.81 -22.47
N MET A 280 0.78 -18.91 -21.81
CA MET A 280 1.93 -19.75 -22.08
C MET A 280 1.36 -21.05 -22.61
N GLN A 281 1.01 -21.03 -23.90
CA GLN A 281 0.85 -22.26 -24.68
C GLN A 281 2.20 -22.98 -24.68
N ILE A 282 2.30 -24.04 -23.88
CA ILE A 282 3.27 -25.10 -24.15
C ILE A 282 2.57 -26.10 -25.05
N ARG A 283 2.66 -25.84 -26.34
CA ARG A 283 2.93 -26.80 -27.42
C ARG A 283 3.31 -26.03 -28.67
#